data_AF-A0A376KLX9-F1
#
_entry.id   AF-A0A376KLX9-F1
#
_cell.length_a   1.000
_cell.length_b   1.000
_cell.length_c   1.000
_cell.angle_alpha   90.00
_cell.angle_beta   90.00
_cell.angle_gamma   90.00
#
_symmetry.space_group_name_H-M   'P 1'
#
loop_
_entity.id
_entity.type
_entity.pdbx_description
1 polymer ?
#
loop_
_entity_poly.entity_id
_entity_poly.type
_entity_poly.pdbx_seq_one_letter_code
_entity_poly.pdbx_strand_id
1 'polypeptide(L)'
;MPLVFLRLPMNFQPYDSDADWVITGVPFDMATSGRAGGRHGPAAIRQVSTNLAWEHNRFPWNFDMRERLNVVDCGDLVYAFGDAREMSEKLQAHAEKLLGCR
;
A
#
# COMPACT_ATOMS: atom_id res chain seq x y z
N MET A 1 -9.36 -11.39 9.42
CA MET A 1 -9.30 -10.37 8.36
C MET A 1 -7.83 -10.16 7.98
N PRO A 2 -7.51 -9.95 6.70
CA PRO A 2 -6.15 -9.58 6.31
C PRO A 2 -5.72 -8.30 7.03
N LEU A 3 -4.44 -8.22 7.38
CA LEU A 3 -3.88 -7.10 8.12
C LEU A 3 -3.58 -5.99 7.12
N VAL A 4 -4.13 -4.79 7.36
CA VAL A 4 -4.10 -3.63 6.46
C VAL A 4 -3.39 -2.43 7.10
N PHE A 5 -2.86 -1.54 6.28
CA PHE A 5 -2.13 -0.35 6.72
C PHE A 5 -3.01 0.54 7.60
N LEU A 6 -2.52 0.89 8.79
CA LEU A 6 -3.21 1.73 9.79
C LEU A 6 -4.64 1.29 10.15
N ARG A 7 -5.01 0.03 9.92
CA ARG A 7 -6.39 -0.48 10.01
C ARG A 7 -7.39 0.27 9.12
N LEU A 8 -6.93 0.84 8.02
CA LEU A 8 -7.77 1.53 7.05
C LEU A 8 -8.69 0.55 6.28
N PRO A 9 -9.77 1.05 5.67
CA PRO A 9 -10.64 0.23 4.84
C PRO A 9 -9.87 -0.47 3.72
N MET A 10 -10.18 -1.75 3.50
CA MET A 10 -9.63 -2.52 2.40
C MET A 10 -10.49 -2.32 1.15
N ASN A 11 -9.87 -2.01 0.01
CA ASN A 11 -10.57 -1.87 -1.27
C ASN A 11 -9.86 -2.65 -2.40
N PHE A 12 -10.47 -3.73 -2.88
CA PHE A 12 -9.94 -4.54 -3.99
C PHE A 12 -10.25 -3.97 -5.38
N GLN A 13 -11.05 -2.90 -5.46
CA GLN A 13 -11.37 -2.18 -6.68
C GLN A 13 -10.93 -0.72 -6.53
N PRO A 14 -9.62 -0.46 -6.31
CA PRO A 14 -9.14 0.90 -6.01
C PRO A 14 -9.30 1.86 -7.20
N TYR A 15 -9.41 1.33 -8.43
CA TYR A 15 -9.55 2.14 -9.64
C TYR A 15 -10.94 2.77 -9.82
N ASP A 16 -11.93 2.29 -9.09
CA ASP A 16 -13.28 2.86 -9.12
C ASP A 16 -13.60 3.57 -7.79
N SER A 17 -12.57 3.82 -6.97
CA SER A 17 -12.72 4.41 -5.64
C SER A 17 -12.60 5.93 -5.68
N ASP A 18 -13.30 6.58 -4.77
CA ASP A 18 -13.20 8.02 -4.47
C ASP A 18 -12.12 8.32 -3.41
N ALA A 19 -11.14 7.41 -3.25
CA ALA A 19 -10.08 7.59 -2.28
C ALA A 19 -9.09 8.67 -2.73
N ASP A 20 -8.76 9.59 -1.83
CA ASP A 20 -7.69 10.55 -2.05
C ASP A 20 -6.33 9.83 -2.14
N TRP A 21 -6.17 8.74 -1.37
CA TRP A 21 -4.93 7.97 -1.26
C TRP A 21 -5.19 6.47 -1.31
N VAL A 22 -4.43 5.77 -2.16
CA VAL A 22 -4.46 4.31 -2.28
C VAL A 22 -3.12 3.74 -1.85
N ILE A 23 -3.13 2.92 -0.79
CA ILE A 23 -1.96 2.21 -0.30
C ILE A 23 -1.84 0.88 -1.04
N THR A 24 -0.73 0.70 -1.76
CA THR A 24 -0.39 -0.53 -2.47
C THR A 24 0.94 -1.06 -1.98
N GLY A 25 0.98 -2.34 -1.62
CA GLY A 25 2.23 -3.03 -1.34
C GLY A 25 2.87 -3.61 -2.59
N VAL A 26 4.19 -3.49 -2.71
CA VAL A 26 4.96 -4.11 -3.81
C VAL A 26 6.00 -5.06 -3.20
N PRO A 27 5.66 -6.34 -2.98
CA PRO A 27 6.52 -7.30 -2.31
C PRO A 27 7.64 -7.82 -3.24
N PHE A 28 8.54 -6.94 -3.66
CA PHE A 28 9.61 -7.22 -4.63
C PHE A 28 11.00 -6.92 -4.07
N ASP A 29 11.97 -7.80 -4.31
CA ASP A 29 13.38 -7.57 -3.98
C ASP A 29 14.37 -8.21 -4.96
N MET A 30 13.93 -8.68 -6.13
CA MET A 30 14.82 -9.37 -7.09
C MET A 30 15.89 -8.45 -7.70
N ALA A 31 15.70 -7.13 -7.62
CA ALA A 31 16.70 -6.14 -8.03
C ALA A 31 17.80 -5.91 -6.98
N THR A 32 17.75 -6.57 -5.83
CA THR A 32 18.72 -6.39 -4.75
C THR A 32 20.06 -7.03 -5.10
N SER A 33 21.16 -6.27 -5.02
CA SER A 33 22.53 -6.75 -5.30
C SER A 33 23.24 -7.37 -4.09
N GLY A 34 22.67 -7.23 -2.89
CA GLY A 34 23.26 -7.69 -1.63
C GLY A 34 22.26 -8.49 -0.80
N ARG A 35 21.85 -7.96 0.35
CA ARG A 35 20.94 -8.65 1.28
C ARG A 35 19.49 -8.49 0.84
N ALA A 36 18.89 -9.56 0.31
CA ALA A 36 17.46 -9.64 0.01
C ALA A 36 16.59 -9.58 1.28
N GLY A 37 15.28 -9.41 1.09
CA GLY A 37 14.30 -9.32 2.18
C GLY A 37 13.26 -8.20 2.02
N GLY A 38 13.48 -7.27 1.09
CA GLY A 38 12.56 -6.16 0.81
C GLY A 38 11.13 -6.61 0.47
N ARG A 39 10.97 -7.82 -0.10
CA ARG A 39 9.66 -8.41 -0.39
C ARG A 39 8.76 -8.58 0.84
N HIS A 40 9.34 -8.70 2.04
CA HIS A 40 8.60 -8.84 3.29
C HIS A 40 8.16 -7.48 3.87
N GLY A 41 8.66 -6.37 3.30
CA GLY A 41 8.41 -5.01 3.76
C GLY A 41 6.94 -4.64 3.87
N PRO A 42 6.11 -4.80 2.81
CA PRO A 42 4.70 -4.43 2.87
C PRO A 42 3.94 -5.09 4.02
N ALA A 43 4.08 -6.39 4.21
CA ALA A 43 3.44 -7.12 5.31
C ALA A 43 3.94 -6.65 6.69
N ALA A 44 5.25 -6.46 6.84
CA ALA A 44 5.85 -5.97 8.10
C ALA A 44 5.40 -4.55 8.46
N ILE A 45 5.33 -3.65 7.46
CA ILE A 45 4.84 -2.27 7.64
C ILE A 45 3.38 -2.29 8.07
N ARG A 46 2.51 -3.08 7.42
CA ARG A 46 1.12 -3.23 7.83
C ARG A 46 1.03 -3.71 9.27
N GLN A 47 1.81 -4.73 9.64
CA GLN A 47 1.82 -5.28 11.00
C GLN A 47 2.21 -4.23 12.05
N VAL A 48 3.27 -3.46 11.83
CA VAL A 48 3.72 -2.43 12.79
C VAL A 48 2.81 -1.20 12.80
N SER A 49 2.17 -0.87 11.68
CA SER A 49 1.31 0.31 11.57
C SER A 49 0.13 0.31 12.56
N THR A 50 -0.27 -0.85 13.09
CA THR A 50 -1.32 -0.92 14.13
C THR A 50 -0.95 -0.16 15.40
N ASN A 51 0.34 0.03 15.68
CA ASN A 51 0.84 0.84 16.79
C ASN A 51 0.55 2.32 16.62
N LEU A 52 0.29 2.80 15.40
CA LEU A 52 -0.14 4.17 15.12
C LEU A 52 -1.65 4.25 14.95
N ALA A 53 -2.32 3.12 14.72
CA ALA A 53 -3.73 3.12 14.37
C ALA A 53 -4.66 3.52 15.52
N TRP A 54 -4.25 3.35 16.78
CA TRP A 54 -5.04 3.76 17.95
C TRP A 54 -4.86 5.24 18.30
N GLU A 55 -3.82 5.89 17.78
CA GLU A 55 -3.63 7.32 17.93
C GLU A 55 -4.64 8.02 17.02
N HIS A 56 -5.53 8.84 17.59
CA HIS A 56 -6.40 9.74 16.82
C HIS A 56 -5.52 10.77 16.10
N ASN A 57 -4.92 11.66 16.88
CA ASN A 57 -3.99 12.66 16.39
C ASN A 57 -2.56 12.16 16.63
N ARG A 58 -1.87 11.77 15.55
CA ARG A 58 -0.45 11.42 15.62
C ARG A 58 0.35 12.66 16.01
N PHE A 59 1.04 12.63 17.15
CA PHE A 59 1.91 13.75 17.54
C PHE A 59 2.93 14.08 16.43
N PRO A 60 3.18 15.36 16.08
CA PRO A 60 2.71 16.58 16.74
C PRO A 60 1.43 17.17 16.13
N TRP A 61 0.69 16.42 15.31
CA TRP A 61 -0.49 16.93 14.63
C TRP A 61 -1.63 17.15 15.63
N ASN A 62 -2.43 18.19 15.37
CA ASN A 62 -3.61 18.53 16.13
C ASN A 62 -4.91 18.09 15.43
N PHE A 63 -4.82 17.17 14.48
CA PHE A 63 -5.94 16.63 13.72
C PHE A 63 -5.77 15.13 13.45
N ASP A 64 -6.89 14.44 13.23
CA ASP A 64 -6.90 13.05 12.75
C ASP A 64 -6.83 13.06 11.22
N MET A 65 -5.85 12.36 10.67
CA MET A 65 -5.66 12.26 9.22
C MET A 65 -6.87 11.62 8.53
N ARG A 66 -7.56 10.70 9.19
CA ARG A 66 -8.72 9.97 8.65
C ARG A 66 -9.96 10.83 8.50
N GLU A 67 -10.03 11.95 9.22
CA GLU A 67 -11.09 12.93 9.07
C GLU A 67 -10.85 13.87 7.88
N ARG A 68 -9.64 13.87 7.32
CA ARG A 68 -9.23 14.79 6.25
C ARG A 68 -8.95 14.12 4.91
N LEU A 69 -8.63 12.83 4.92
CA LEU A 69 -8.27 12.06 3.74
C LEU A 69 -9.06 10.75 3.71
N ASN A 70 -9.70 10.47 2.58
CA ASN A 70 -10.21 9.15 2.27
C ASN A 70 -9.04 8.26 1.82
N VAL A 71 -8.61 7.35 2.69
CA VAL A 71 -7.45 6.47 2.43
C VAL A 71 -7.88 5.02 2.47
N VAL A 72 -7.51 4.26 1.44
CA VAL A 72 -7.78 2.82 1.34
C VAL A 72 -6.49 2.00 1.18
N ASP A 73 -6.49 0.78 1.66
CA ASP A 73 -5.44 -0.21 1.36
C ASP A 73 -5.98 -1.21 0.32
N CYS A 74 -5.31 -1.34 -0.82
CA CYS A 74 -5.73 -2.25 -1.88
C CYS A 74 -4.96 -3.57 -1.90
N GLY A 75 -4.15 -3.84 -0.88
CA GLY A 75 -3.33 -5.04 -0.80
C GLY A 75 -2.05 -4.93 -1.60
N ASP A 76 -1.61 -6.05 -2.18
CA ASP A 76 -0.33 -6.15 -2.87
C ASP A 76 -0.51 -6.28 -4.38
N LEU A 77 0.44 -5.71 -5.14
CA LEU A 77 0.51 -5.88 -6.58
C LEU A 77 0.72 -7.36 -6.93
N VAL A 78 -0.13 -7.90 -7.81
CA VAL A 78 -0.04 -9.29 -8.27
C VAL A 78 0.70 -9.37 -9.62
N TYR A 79 1.84 -10.04 -9.63
CA TYR A 79 2.67 -10.28 -10.81
C TYR A 79 3.20 -11.72 -10.81
N ALA A 80 3.69 -12.22 -11.96
CA ALA A 80 4.20 -13.59 -12.02
C ALA A 80 5.49 -13.77 -11.21
N PHE A 81 5.62 -14.93 -10.59
CA PHE A 81 6.79 -15.27 -9.79
C PHE A 81 8.05 -15.34 -10.66
N GLY A 82 9.11 -14.64 -10.23
CA GLY A 82 10.40 -14.66 -10.93
C GLY A 82 10.48 -13.78 -12.17
N ASP A 83 9.39 -13.13 -12.60
CA ASP A 83 9.39 -12.24 -13.76
C ASP A 83 9.53 -10.77 -13.32
N ALA A 84 10.77 -10.27 -13.35
CA ALA A 84 11.07 -8.88 -13.03
C ALA A 84 10.51 -7.90 -14.07
N ARG A 85 10.42 -8.30 -15.35
CA ARG A 85 9.91 -7.44 -16.42
C ARG A 85 8.41 -7.25 -16.26
N GLU A 86 7.67 -8.36 -16.13
CA GLU A 86 6.22 -8.31 -15.94
C GLU A 86 5.87 -7.56 -14.64
N MET A 87 6.65 -7.74 -13.57
CA MET A 87 6.47 -6.96 -12.35
C MET A 87 6.56 -5.47 -12.63
N SER A 88 7.60 -5.01 -13.33
CA SER A 88 7.78 -3.59 -13.68
C SER A 88 6.65 -3.08 -14.58
N GLU A 89 6.25 -3.84 -15.60
CA GLU A 89 5.15 -3.48 -16.51
C GLU A 89 3.81 -3.37 -15.77
N LYS A 90 3.51 -4.33 -14.89
CA LYS A 90 2.29 -4.32 -14.07
C LYS A 90 2.28 -3.21 -13.04
N LEU A 91 3.43 -2.93 -12.40
CA LEU A 91 3.54 -1.83 -11.46
C LEU A 91 3.28 -0.49 -12.14
N GLN A 92 3.86 -0.28 -13.31
CA GLN A 92 3.63 0.92 -14.11
C GLN A 92 2.15 1.04 -14.50
N ALA A 93 1.56 0.00 -15.09
CA ALA A 93 0.15 0.02 -15.50
C ALA A 93 -0.79 0.24 -14.30
N HIS A 94 -0.50 -0.37 -13.15
CA HIS A 94 -1.24 -0.17 -11.91
C HIS A 94 -1.18 1.29 -11.44
N ALA A 95 0.01 1.88 -11.38
CA ALA A 95 0.21 3.27 -10.97
C ALA A 95 -0.45 4.26 -11.95
N GLU A 96 -0.27 4.07 -13.26
CA GLU A 96 -0.92 4.90 -14.29
C GLU A 96 -2.45 4.84 -14.17
N LYS A 97 -3.01 3.65 -13.93
CA LYS A 97 -4.45 3.50 -13.74
C LYS A 97 -4.93 4.23 -12.49
N LEU A 98 -4.26 4.08 -11.34
CA LEU A 98 -4.61 4.80 -10.11
C LEU A 98 -4.54 6.32 -10.27
N LEU A 99 -3.50 6.83 -10.94
CA LEU A 99 -3.33 8.27 -11.15
C LEU A 99 -4.30 8.84 -12.21
N GLY A 100 -4.85 7.98 -13.07
CA GLY A 100 -5.90 8.35 -14.03
C GLY A 100 -7.31 8.35 -13.43
N CYS A 101 -7.50 7.73 -12.26
CA CYS A 101 -8.75 7.73 -11.51
C CYS A 101 -8.98 9.10 -10.86
N ARG A 102 -10.24 9.52 -10.81
CA ARG A 102 -10.67 10.79 -10.23
C ARG A 102 -11.86 10.58 -9.32
#